data_AF-A0A7R9R1M9-F1
#
_entry.id   AF-A0A7R9R1M9-F1
#
_cell.length_a   1.000
_cell.length_b   1.000
_cell.length_c   1.000
_cell.angle_alpha   90.00
_cell.angle_beta   90.00
_cell.angle_gamma   90.00
#
_symmetry.space_group_name_H-M   'P 1'
#
loop_
_entity.id
_entity.type
_entity.pdbx_description
1 polymer ?
#
loop_
_entity_poly.entity_id
_entity_poly.type
_entity_poly.pdbx_seq_one_letter_code
_entity_poly.pdbx_strand_id
1 'polypeptide(L)'
;MLNSMLCHKCHRKLLATLLGRTSTTIGSLHRRLSVVFYGSDEFSLETLKVLNHDFKRHTSGDTTALITRLEVVLSSRHNIISRFAQQNQLTSHEFPYELPPKMYDLGVVSSFGYLIPNRAIKACRLGMLNIHGSLLPRWRGAAPVNYAVLHGDPITGITIMRVKPKK
;
A
#
# COMPACT_ATOMS: atom_id res chain seq x y z
N MET A 1 -20.57 0.93 -13.58
CA MET A 1 -19.39 1.32 -14.38
C MET A 1 -18.56 2.46 -13.73
N LEU A 2 -18.47 2.56 -12.39
CA LEU A 2 -17.72 3.64 -11.70
C LEU A 2 -16.38 3.22 -11.06
N ASN A 3 -16.05 1.92 -11.03
CA ASN A 3 -14.97 1.42 -10.17
C ASN A 3 -13.55 1.57 -10.74
N SER A 4 -13.36 1.75 -12.05
CA SER A 4 -12.00 1.75 -12.64
C SER A 4 -11.32 3.12 -12.63
N MET A 5 -12.05 4.24 -12.72
CA MET A 5 -11.44 5.58 -12.83
C MET A 5 -10.99 6.17 -11.48
N LEU A 6 -11.67 5.89 -10.37
CA LEU A 6 -11.24 6.36 -9.04
C LEU A 6 -9.92 5.69 -8.59
N CYS A 7 -9.77 4.40 -8.93
CA CYS A 7 -8.61 3.57 -8.64
C CYS A 7 -7.31 4.17 -9.25
N HIS A 8 -7.33 4.54 -10.54
CA HIS A 8 -6.12 5.01 -11.23
C HIS A 8 -5.51 6.33 -10.71
N LYS A 9 -6.33 7.33 -10.32
CA LYS A 9 -5.82 8.62 -9.81
C LYS A 9 -5.18 8.49 -8.43
N CYS A 10 -5.75 7.66 -7.53
CA CYS A 10 -5.21 7.50 -6.18
C CYS A 10 -3.89 6.75 -6.16
N HIS A 11 -3.75 5.75 -7.04
CA HIS A 11 -2.51 4.99 -7.18
C HIS A 11 -1.33 5.80 -7.72
N ARG A 12 -1.58 6.70 -8.67
CA ARG A 12 -0.59 7.70 -9.08
C ARG A 12 -0.18 8.58 -7.91
N LYS A 13 -1.12 8.91 -7.00
CA LYS A 13 -0.84 9.68 -5.79
C LYS A 13 -0.03 8.89 -4.76
N LEU A 14 -0.18 7.57 -4.66
CA LEU A 14 0.69 6.70 -3.86
C LEU A 14 2.13 6.79 -4.39
N LEU A 15 2.36 6.54 -5.68
CA LEU A 15 3.68 6.70 -6.30
C LEU A 15 4.21 8.13 -6.17
N ALA A 16 3.37 9.16 -6.34
CA ALA A 16 3.76 10.56 -6.15
C ALA A 16 4.10 10.91 -4.68
N THR A 17 3.41 10.29 -3.72
CA THR A 17 3.71 10.43 -2.28
C THR A 17 5.01 9.69 -1.93
N LEU A 18 5.28 8.55 -2.57
CA LEU A 18 6.57 7.85 -2.50
C LEU A 18 7.71 8.67 -3.13
N LEU A 19 7.41 9.39 -4.21
CA LEU A 19 8.33 10.24 -4.95
C LEU A 19 8.58 11.61 -4.31
N GLY A 20 7.71 12.03 -3.37
CA GLY A 20 7.73 13.31 -2.65
C GLY A 20 8.44 14.45 -3.38
N ARG A 21 7.77 15.16 -4.30
CA ARG A 21 8.15 16.53 -4.72
C ARG A 21 7.07 17.19 -5.61
N THR A 22 6.49 18.27 -5.10
CA THR A 22 6.07 19.42 -5.89
C THR A 22 7.29 20.32 -6.11
N SER A 23 7.72 20.42 -7.37
CA SER A 23 8.61 21.43 -7.95
C SER A 23 10.07 21.59 -7.48
N THR A 24 10.91 21.67 -8.53
CA THR A 24 12.18 22.43 -8.69
C THR A 24 13.45 22.02 -7.93
N THR A 25 14.37 21.45 -8.72
CA THR A 25 15.85 21.45 -8.64
C THR A 25 16.58 20.58 -7.62
N ILE A 26 17.78 20.16 -8.06
CA ILE A 26 18.87 19.46 -7.36
C ILE A 26 18.79 17.93 -7.48
N GLY A 27 19.70 17.38 -8.28
CA GLY A 27 19.86 15.95 -8.49
C GLY A 27 20.24 15.20 -7.21
N SER A 28 19.68 14.01 -7.03
CA SER A 28 20.25 12.97 -6.18
C SER A 28 19.47 11.67 -6.41
N LEU A 29 20.18 10.62 -6.82
CA LEU A 29 19.91 9.20 -6.60
C LEU A 29 18.43 8.84 -6.29
N HIS A 30 17.67 8.37 -7.28
CA HIS A 30 16.38 7.71 -7.01
C HIS A 30 16.64 6.52 -6.07
N ARG A 31 16.32 6.68 -4.78
CA ARG A 31 16.53 5.62 -3.80
C ARG A 31 15.48 4.53 -4.04
N ARG A 32 15.92 3.47 -4.71
CA ARG A 32 15.21 2.21 -4.90
C ARG A 32 14.61 1.73 -3.58
N LEU A 33 13.35 1.29 -3.62
CA LEU A 33 12.55 0.93 -2.46
C LEU A 33 12.30 -0.59 -2.41
N SER A 34 12.56 -1.16 -1.25
CA SER A 34 12.05 -2.48 -0.86
C SER A 34 10.74 -2.31 -0.10
N VAL A 35 9.64 -2.85 -0.63
CA VAL A 35 8.28 -2.66 -0.13
C VAL A 35 7.71 -3.99 0.37
N VAL A 36 7.08 -3.94 1.55
CA VAL A 36 6.22 -5.02 2.05
C VAL A 36 4.76 -4.54 2.07
N PHE A 37 3.87 -5.31 1.45
CA PHE A 37 2.46 -4.99 1.31
C PHE A 37 1.59 -5.84 2.21
N TYR A 38 0.59 -5.24 2.84
CA TYR A 38 -0.41 -5.88 3.70
C TYR A 38 -1.81 -5.60 3.15
N GLY A 39 -2.54 -6.63 2.75
CA GLY A 39 -3.94 -6.49 2.31
C GLY A 39 -4.71 -7.80 2.28
N SER A 40 -6.02 -7.73 2.02
CA SER A 40 -6.89 -8.91 2.05
C SER A 40 -8.07 -8.93 1.08
N ASP A 41 -8.53 -7.77 0.60
CA ASP A 41 -9.75 -7.62 -0.20
C ASP A 41 -9.50 -7.01 -1.60
N GLU A 42 -10.57 -6.82 -2.37
CA GLU A 42 -10.51 -6.19 -3.70
C GLU A 42 -9.98 -4.75 -3.66
N PHE A 43 -10.33 -3.97 -2.64
CA PHE A 43 -9.83 -2.61 -2.49
C PHE A 43 -8.30 -2.57 -2.34
N SER A 44 -7.76 -3.47 -1.52
CA SER A 44 -6.33 -3.63 -1.32
C SER A 44 -5.61 -4.23 -2.54
N LEU A 45 -6.29 -5.07 -3.32
CA LEU A 45 -5.73 -5.64 -4.55
C LEU A 45 -5.38 -4.56 -5.56
N GLU A 46 -6.23 -3.56 -5.71
CA GLU A 46 -6.01 -2.45 -6.61
C GLU A 46 -4.69 -1.73 -6.28
N THR A 47 -4.39 -1.54 -4.99
CA THR A 47 -3.09 -1.00 -4.55
C THR A 47 -1.94 -1.93 -4.94
N LEU A 48 -2.07 -3.23 -4.65
CA LEU A 48 -1.02 -4.21 -4.96
C LEU A 48 -0.72 -4.28 -6.45
N LYS A 49 -1.73 -4.18 -7.32
CA LYS A 49 -1.55 -4.14 -8.78
C LYS A 49 -0.64 -3.00 -9.21
N VAL A 50 -0.76 -1.82 -8.61
CA VAL A 50 0.10 -0.68 -8.97
C VAL A 50 1.51 -0.83 -8.43
N LEU A 51 1.67 -1.31 -7.19
CA LEU A 51 2.99 -1.63 -6.65
C LEU A 51 3.69 -2.69 -7.52
N ASN A 52 2.97 -3.74 -7.91
CA ASN A 52 3.48 -4.80 -8.77
C ASN A 52 3.78 -4.31 -10.19
N HIS A 53 2.99 -3.39 -10.74
CA HIS A 53 3.29 -2.78 -12.03
C HIS A 53 4.64 -2.04 -11.99
N ASP A 54 4.87 -1.22 -10.96
CA ASP A 54 6.15 -0.52 -10.78
C ASP A 54 7.32 -1.50 -10.60
N PHE A 55 7.13 -2.53 -9.76
CA PHE A 55 8.10 -3.60 -9.57
C PHE A 55 8.40 -4.36 -10.87
N LYS A 56 7.38 -4.66 -11.68
CA LYS A 56 7.57 -5.32 -12.98
C LYS A 56 8.39 -4.48 -13.95
N ARG A 57 8.17 -3.15 -14.00
CA ARG A 57 9.02 -2.24 -14.77
C ARG A 57 10.49 -2.41 -14.36
N HIS A 58 10.77 -2.48 -13.06
CA HIS A 58 12.13 -2.72 -12.57
C HIS A 58 12.69 -4.06 -13.08
N THR A 59 11.94 -5.15 -12.96
CA THR A 59 12.39 -6.48 -13.43
C THR A 59 12.61 -6.55 -14.94
N SER A 60 11.94 -5.67 -15.70
CA SER A 60 12.14 -5.50 -17.15
C SER A 60 13.29 -4.55 -17.51
N GLY A 61 14.07 -4.07 -16.55
CA GLY A 61 15.24 -3.21 -16.78
C GLY A 61 14.97 -1.71 -16.77
N ASP A 62 13.75 -1.26 -16.45
CA ASP A 62 13.43 0.17 -16.34
C ASP A 62 14.14 0.78 -15.11
N THR A 63 15.06 1.71 -15.36
CA THR A 63 15.84 2.39 -14.32
C THR A 63 15.04 3.47 -13.58
N THR A 64 13.88 3.86 -14.11
CA THR A 64 12.95 4.83 -13.48
C THR A 64 11.97 4.17 -12.52
N ALA A 65 11.94 2.84 -12.48
CA ALA A 65 11.15 2.10 -11.50
C ALA A 65 11.69 2.30 -10.09
N LEU A 66 10.79 2.51 -9.14
CA LEU A 66 11.13 2.85 -7.76
C LEU A 66 11.22 1.60 -6.91
N ILE A 67 10.29 0.66 -7.11
CA ILE A 67 10.17 -0.56 -6.33
C ILE A 67 11.09 -1.61 -6.92
N THR A 68 12.10 -2.01 -6.14
CA THR A 68 13.05 -3.04 -6.55
C THR A 68 12.84 -4.37 -5.86
N ARG A 69 12.04 -4.37 -4.80
CA ARG A 69 11.60 -5.57 -4.10
C ARG A 69 10.18 -5.36 -3.63
N LEU A 70 9.31 -6.32 -3.90
CA LEU A 70 7.93 -6.32 -3.46
C LEU A 70 7.59 -7.67 -2.85
N GLU A 71 7.20 -7.66 -1.59
CA GLU A 71 6.73 -8.85 -0.88
C GLU A 71 5.37 -8.57 -0.25
N VAL A 72 4.62 -9.63 0.01
CA VAL A 72 3.24 -9.53 0.50
C VAL A 72 3.09 -10.30 1.79
N VAL A 73 2.42 -9.71 2.78
CA VAL A 73 1.97 -10.40 3.99
C VAL A 73 0.47 -10.65 3.87
N LEU A 74 0.09 -11.92 3.93
CA LEU A 74 -1.26 -12.40 3.72
C LEU A 74 -1.99 -12.56 5.06
N SER A 75 -3.24 -12.12 5.10
CA SER A 75 -4.15 -12.36 6.23
C SER A 75 -4.70 -13.79 6.27
N SER A 76 -4.72 -14.46 5.11
CA SER A 76 -5.18 -15.83 4.90
C SER A 76 -4.60 -16.36 3.59
N ARG A 77 -4.38 -17.68 3.48
CA ARG A 77 -3.95 -18.34 2.24
C ARG A 77 -5.03 -18.32 1.15
N HIS A 78 -6.28 -18.05 1.50
CA HIS A 78 -7.43 -18.17 0.60
C HIS A 78 -8.14 -16.82 0.39
N ASN A 79 -7.42 -15.81 -0.09
CA ASN A 79 -8.02 -14.53 -0.46
C ASN A 79 -7.56 -14.06 -1.85
N ILE A 80 -8.08 -12.93 -2.30
CA ILE A 80 -7.77 -12.42 -3.64
C ILE A 80 -6.30 -11.97 -3.77
N ILE A 81 -5.69 -11.54 -2.66
CA ILE A 81 -4.30 -11.11 -2.59
C ILE A 81 -3.35 -12.30 -2.75
N SER A 82 -3.63 -13.43 -2.09
CA SER A 82 -2.79 -14.64 -2.20
C SER A 82 -2.79 -15.18 -3.63
N ARG A 83 -3.97 -15.23 -4.28
CA ARG A 83 -4.09 -15.63 -5.69
C ARG A 83 -3.30 -14.70 -6.61
N PHE A 84 -3.42 -13.38 -6.42
CA PHE A 84 -2.68 -12.42 -7.23
C PHE A 84 -1.17 -12.53 -7.02
N ALA A 85 -0.72 -12.69 -5.77
CA ALA A 85 0.68 -12.88 -5.43
C ALA A 85 1.25 -14.14 -6.11
N GLN A 86 0.53 -15.27 -6.05
CA GLN A 86 0.90 -16.50 -6.73
C GLN A 86 0.99 -16.32 -8.25
N GLN A 87 -0.02 -15.73 -8.88
CA GLN A 87 -0.05 -15.48 -10.33
C GLN A 87 1.09 -14.58 -10.82
N ASN A 88 1.57 -13.67 -9.98
CA ASN A 88 2.65 -12.73 -10.29
C ASN A 88 4.01 -13.14 -9.70
N GLN A 89 4.12 -14.35 -9.14
CA GLN A 89 5.33 -14.88 -8.50
C GLN A 89 5.91 -13.93 -7.44
N LEU A 90 5.04 -13.26 -6.68
CA LEU A 90 5.45 -12.42 -5.55
C LEU A 90 5.73 -13.30 -4.33
N THR A 91 6.83 -13.02 -3.63
CA THR A 91 7.11 -13.65 -2.33
C THR A 91 6.03 -13.24 -1.34
N SER A 92 5.39 -14.24 -0.72
CA SER A 92 4.32 -14.06 0.23
C SER A 92 4.64 -14.70 1.58
N HIS A 93 4.28 -14.02 2.65
CA HIS A 93 4.39 -14.49 4.04
C HIS A 93 3.01 -14.54 4.68
N GLU A 94 2.83 -15.40 5.68
CA GLU A 94 1.60 -15.44 6.47
C GLU A 94 1.70 -14.56 7.70
N PHE A 95 0.60 -13.90 8.03
CA PHE A 95 0.50 -13.15 9.26
C PHE A 95 0.25 -14.10 10.45
N PRO A 96 0.97 -13.94 11.58
CA PRO A 96 1.99 -12.93 11.84
C PRO A 96 3.34 -13.26 11.20
N TYR A 97 3.92 -12.29 10.48
CA TYR A 97 5.27 -12.38 9.92
C TYR A 97 6.22 -11.43 10.67
N GLU A 98 7.35 -11.96 11.14
CA GLU A 98 8.38 -11.16 11.81
C GLU A 98 9.31 -10.53 10.79
N LEU A 99 9.05 -9.25 10.47
CA LEU A 99 9.89 -8.50 9.55
C LEU A 99 11.32 -8.37 10.12
N PRO A 100 12.35 -8.78 9.36
CA PRO A 100 13.72 -8.51 9.75
C PRO A 100 13.97 -6.99 9.80
N PRO A 101 14.74 -6.49 10.80
CA PRO A 101 14.98 -5.06 10.95
C PRO A 101 15.63 -4.45 9.71
N LYS A 102 15.08 -3.32 9.24
CA LYS A 102 15.61 -2.52 8.11
C LYS A 102 15.71 -3.26 6.77
N MET A 103 15.10 -4.44 6.64
CA MET A 103 15.04 -5.19 5.38
C MET A 103 14.14 -4.53 4.35
N TYR A 104 13.07 -3.87 4.81
CA TYR A 104 12.15 -3.12 3.95
C TYR A 104 12.28 -1.63 4.22
N ASP A 105 12.22 -0.85 3.14
CA ASP A 105 12.19 0.60 3.23
C ASP A 105 10.82 1.08 3.68
N LEU A 106 9.74 0.47 3.18
CA LEU A 106 8.38 0.91 3.43
C LEU A 106 7.41 -0.26 3.57
N GLY A 107 6.52 -0.17 4.56
CA GLY A 107 5.30 -0.99 4.58
C GLY A 107 4.11 -0.24 4.00
N VAL A 108 3.31 -0.91 3.18
CA VAL A 108 2.03 -0.39 2.67
C VAL A 108 0.91 -1.27 3.18
N VAL A 109 -0.06 -0.66 3.85
CA VAL A 109 -1.22 -1.35 4.45
C VAL A 109 -2.49 -0.85 3.77
N SER A 110 -3.36 -1.76 3.38
CA SER A 110 -4.67 -1.44 2.83
C SER A 110 -5.64 -2.57 3.16
N SER A 111 -6.73 -2.27 3.87
CA SER A 111 -7.76 -3.26 4.26
C SER A 111 -7.19 -4.61 4.77
N PHE A 112 -6.28 -4.58 5.73
CA PHE A 112 -5.60 -5.80 6.20
C PHE A 112 -6.33 -6.54 7.34
N GLY A 113 -7.29 -5.91 8.00
CA GLY A 113 -8.12 -6.51 9.06
C GLY A 113 -7.42 -6.74 10.41
N TYR A 114 -6.09 -6.78 10.45
CA TYR A 114 -5.30 -6.95 11.67
C TYR A 114 -4.60 -5.66 12.11
N LEU A 115 -4.44 -5.51 13.42
CA LEU A 115 -3.59 -4.47 13.99
C LEU A 115 -2.12 -4.81 13.72
N ILE A 116 -1.40 -3.89 13.06
CA ILE A 116 0.02 -4.09 12.79
C ILE A 116 0.84 -3.87 14.07
N PRO A 117 1.66 -4.85 14.51
CA PRO A 117 2.50 -4.71 15.69
C PRO A 117 3.53 -3.58 15.55
N ASN A 118 3.82 -2.87 16.65
CA ASN A 118 4.83 -1.81 16.70
C ASN A 118 6.20 -2.26 16.17
N ARG A 119 6.59 -3.52 16.42
CA ARG A 119 7.84 -4.11 15.92
C ARG A 119 7.90 -4.12 14.39
N ALA A 120 6.80 -4.47 13.72
CA ALA A 120 6.74 -4.49 12.26
C ALA A 120 6.80 -3.06 11.71
N ILE A 121 6.07 -2.11 12.32
CA ILE A 121 6.11 -0.69 11.91
C ILE A 121 7.54 -0.13 11.99
N LYS A 122 8.26 -0.44 13.08
CA LYS A 122 9.64 0.00 13.31
C LYS A 122 10.67 -0.74 12.46
N ALA A 123 10.36 -1.94 11.97
CA ALA A 123 11.25 -2.70 11.09
C ALA A 123 11.38 -2.05 9.71
N CYS A 124 10.36 -1.32 9.24
CA CYS A 124 10.43 -0.56 7.99
C CYS A 124 11.18 0.77 8.18
N ARG A 125 12.22 1.04 7.39
CA ARG A 125 13.08 2.23 7.52
C ARG A 125 12.32 3.56 7.48
N LEU A 126 11.30 3.67 6.63
CA LEU A 126 10.46 4.86 6.43
C LEU A 126 9.11 4.75 7.17
N GLY A 127 8.93 3.68 7.95
CA GLY A 127 7.68 3.32 8.61
C GLY A 127 6.69 2.66 7.65
N MET A 128 5.40 2.80 7.96
CA MET A 128 4.32 2.26 7.13
C MET A 128 3.30 3.32 6.75
N LEU A 129 2.74 3.20 5.55
CA LEU A 129 1.60 3.99 5.08
C LEU A 129 0.35 3.10 5.07
N ASN A 130 -0.77 3.67 5.48
CA ASN A 130 -2.08 3.05 5.36
C ASN A 130 -2.93 3.79 4.34
N ILE A 131 -3.54 3.05 3.43
CA ILE A 131 -4.49 3.54 2.44
C ILE A 131 -5.88 3.33 3.03
N HIS A 132 -6.53 4.43 3.37
CA HIS A 132 -7.83 4.43 4.04
C HIS A 132 -8.91 4.91 3.08
N GLY A 133 -9.98 4.13 2.93
CA GLY A 133 -11.07 4.37 1.96
C GLY A 133 -12.06 5.49 2.33
N SER A 134 -11.60 6.53 3.04
CA SER A 134 -12.37 7.76 3.28
C SER A 134 -11.49 9.00 3.28
N LEU A 135 -12.13 10.17 3.26
CA LEU A 135 -11.50 11.45 3.58
C LEU A 135 -11.44 11.64 5.10
N LEU A 136 -10.30 11.29 5.70
CA LEU A 136 -10.11 11.43 7.15
C LEU A 136 -10.25 12.91 7.57
N PRO A 137 -10.78 13.19 8.78
CA PRO A 137 -11.12 12.23 9.84
C PRO A 137 -12.47 11.53 9.68
N ARG A 138 -13.24 11.83 8.62
CA ARG A 138 -14.57 11.23 8.40
C ARG A 138 -14.44 9.73 8.12
N TRP A 139 -15.35 8.93 8.68
CA TRP A 139 -15.40 7.47 8.55
C TRP A 139 -14.08 6.73 8.86
N ARG A 140 -13.55 6.92 10.07
CA ARG A 140 -12.51 6.04 10.63
C ARG A 140 -13.09 4.66 10.91
N GLY A 141 -12.22 3.65 10.91
CA GLY A 141 -12.58 2.29 11.26
C GLY A 141 -13.04 1.47 10.06
N ALA A 142 -13.91 0.50 10.33
CA ALA A 142 -14.36 -0.46 9.33
C ALA A 142 -15.39 0.15 8.37
N ALA A 143 -15.43 -0.39 7.14
CA ALA A 143 -16.44 -0.12 6.12
C ALA A 143 -16.69 1.38 5.77
N PRO A 144 -15.65 2.21 5.55
CA PRO A 144 -15.81 3.65 5.33
C PRO A 144 -16.72 4.02 4.15
N VAL A 145 -16.69 3.23 3.08
CA VAL A 145 -17.53 3.44 1.88
C VAL A 145 -19.00 3.22 2.21
N ASN A 146 -19.32 2.16 2.96
CA ASN A 146 -20.69 1.85 3.36
C ASN A 146 -21.28 2.98 4.21
N TYR A 147 -20.49 3.53 5.14
CA TYR A 147 -20.93 4.66 5.96
C TYR A 147 -21.16 5.93 5.15
N ALA A 148 -20.28 6.23 4.18
CA ALA A 148 -20.47 7.38 3.29
C ALA A 148 -21.79 7.27 2.51
N VAL A 149 -22.11 6.08 1.97
CA VAL A 149 -23.39 5.84 1.27
C VAL A 149 -24.57 5.96 2.23
N LEU A 150 -24.50 5.31 3.41
CA LEU A 150 -25.57 5.31 4.40
C LEU A 150 -25.96 6.72 4.86
N HIS A 151 -24.99 7.63 4.94
CA HIS A 151 -25.22 9.01 5.39
C HIS A 151 -25.44 9.99 4.24
N GLY A 152 -25.54 9.50 3.00
CA GLY A 152 -25.77 10.33 1.83
C GLY A 152 -24.64 11.32 1.53
N ASP A 153 -23.38 10.95 1.85
CA ASP A 153 -22.24 11.80 1.58
C ASP A 153 -22.12 12.04 0.06
N PRO A 154 -22.18 13.29 -0.42
CA PRO A 154 -22.08 13.57 -1.85
C PRO A 154 -20.67 13.31 -2.40
N ILE A 155 -19.67 13.31 -1.50
CA ILE A 155 -18.26 13.13 -1.82
C ILE A 155 -17.62 12.27 -0.72
N THR A 156 -16.88 11.25 -1.15
CA THR A 156 -15.91 10.53 -0.31
C THR A 156 -14.57 10.47 -1.05
N GLY A 157 -13.61 9.69 -0.56
CA GLY A 157 -12.30 9.60 -1.19
C GLY A 157 -11.36 8.67 -0.46
N ILE A 158 -10.06 8.84 -0.69
CA ILE A 158 -9.01 8.02 -0.11
C ILE A 158 -8.02 8.94 0.61
N THR A 159 -7.62 8.53 1.80
CA THR A 159 -6.53 9.17 2.55
C THR A 159 -5.35 8.21 2.66
N ILE A 160 -4.16 8.70 2.32
CA ILE A 160 -2.89 8.02 2.62
C ILE A 160 -2.36 8.61 3.91
N MET A 161 -2.20 7.78 4.94
CA MET A 161 -1.73 8.23 6.25
C MET A 161 -0.54 7.41 6.75
N ARG A 162 0.34 8.02 7.54
CA ARG A 162 1.41 7.29 8.23
C ARG A 162 0.84 6.52 9.42
N VAL A 163 1.17 5.23 9.51
CA VAL A 163 0.86 4.40 10.68
C VAL A 163 1.75 4.85 11.84
N LYS A 164 1.14 5.24 12.95
CA LYS A 164 1.88 5.59 14.17
C LYS A 164 2.00 4.37 15.07
N PRO A 165 3.20 4.02 15.56
CA PRO A 165 3.34 3.06 16.65
C PRO A 165 2.53 3.54 17.87
N LYS A 166 1.85 2.64 18.57
CA LYS A 166 1.31 2.96 19.90
C LYS A 166 2.49 3.25 20.84
N LYS A 167 2.39 4.33 21.62
CA LYS A 167 3.34 4.62 22.70
C LYS A 167 3.22 3.57 23.80
#